data_AF-A0A1I6TKT6-F1
#
_entry.id   AF-A0A1I6TKT6-F1
#
_cell.length_a   1.000
_cell.length_b   1.000
_cell.length_c   1.000
_cell.angle_alpha   90.00
_cell.angle_beta   90.00
_cell.angle_gamma   90.00
#
_symmetry.space_group_name_H-M   'P 1'
#
loop_
_entity.id
_entity.type
_entity.pdbx_description
1 polymer ?
#
loop_
_entity_poly.entity_id
_entity_poly.type
_entity_poly.pdbx_seq_one_letter_code
_entity_poly.pdbx_strand_id
1 'polypeptide(L)'
;MDIFEYLEELQEDIFSLHVSQIESKYYEICVTLSSTNDAKRIQSVSLDVYKRKLSFGLYEALIIAKEESSEAIYYEYDLDNHWGGHFFVCDDYLPLEEQDDDWACDWTNEVEGPQFLEFAEMYSKNGFDTNQKAIGNTLYLIARTVCCFISVCNKRKSNIPICIGFHGQDPIMRMCRE
;
A
#
# COMPACT_ATOMS: atom_id res chain seq x y z
N MET A 1 3.01 -20.83 0.82
CA MET A 1 3.29 -19.41 0.64
C MET A 1 3.44 -19.06 -0.81
N ASP A 2 2.27 -19.02 -1.44
CA ASP A 2 2.04 -18.09 -2.54
C ASP A 2 2.13 -16.64 -2.03
N ILE A 3 1.99 -15.68 -2.95
CA ILE A 3 2.06 -14.26 -2.63
C ILE A 3 0.87 -13.79 -1.77
N PHE A 4 -0.29 -14.44 -1.87
CA PHE A 4 -1.51 -14.04 -1.17
C PHE A 4 -1.41 -14.31 0.33
N GLU A 5 -0.84 -15.47 0.72
CA GLU A 5 -0.52 -15.78 2.13
C GLU A 5 0.39 -14.70 2.76
N TYR A 6 1.34 -14.14 2.00
CA TYR A 6 2.21 -13.05 2.48
C TYR A 6 1.50 -11.70 2.60
N LEU A 7 0.48 -11.45 1.76
CA LEU A 7 -0.33 -10.23 1.80
C LEU A 7 -1.30 -10.26 2.98
N GLU A 8 -1.90 -11.42 3.27
CA GLU A 8 -2.66 -11.64 4.51
C GLU A 8 -1.77 -11.42 5.75
N GLU A 9 -0.55 -11.96 5.73
CA GLU A 9 0.42 -11.72 6.81
C GLU A 9 0.80 -10.23 6.94
N LEU A 10 0.88 -9.50 5.81
CA LEU A 10 1.19 -8.07 5.83
C LEU A 10 0.08 -7.28 6.51
N GLN A 11 -1.18 -7.64 6.30
CA GLN A 11 -2.29 -7.01 7.02
C GLN A 11 -2.16 -7.17 8.55
N GLU A 12 -1.83 -8.37 9.03
CA GLU A 12 -1.63 -8.59 10.46
C GLU A 12 -0.38 -7.88 11.01
N ASP A 13 0.68 -7.80 10.20
CA ASP A 13 1.89 -7.05 10.56
C ASP A 13 1.61 -5.54 10.70
N ILE A 14 0.77 -4.96 9.83
CA ILE A 14 0.34 -3.55 9.94
C ILE A 14 -0.28 -3.27 11.31
N PHE A 15 -1.05 -4.22 11.84
CA PHE A 15 -1.72 -4.07 13.14
C PHE A 15 -0.81 -4.34 14.34
N SER A 16 0.20 -5.19 14.18
CA SER A 16 0.94 -5.75 15.31
C SER A 16 2.39 -5.27 15.44
N LEU A 17 2.97 -4.72 14.37
CA LEU A 17 4.38 -4.37 14.31
C LEU A 17 4.62 -2.87 14.10
N HIS A 18 5.78 -2.39 14.56
CA HIS A 18 6.27 -1.08 14.13
C HIS A 18 6.72 -1.13 12.67
N VAL A 19 6.56 -0.01 11.96
CA VAL A 19 6.95 0.13 10.54
C VAL A 19 8.36 -0.38 10.24
N SER A 20 9.34 -0.11 11.11
CA SER A 20 10.72 -0.58 10.92
C SER A 20 10.87 -2.11 11.03
N GLN A 21 10.01 -2.77 11.81
CA GLN A 21 9.98 -4.22 11.95
C GLN A 21 9.35 -4.86 10.71
N ILE A 22 8.26 -4.26 10.18
CA ILE A 22 7.65 -4.67 8.91
C ILE A 22 8.69 -4.58 7.79
N GLU A 23 9.34 -3.42 7.61
CA GLU A 23 10.37 -3.26 6.57
C GLU A 23 11.51 -4.28 6.69
N SER A 24 11.93 -4.59 7.92
CA SER A 24 12.99 -5.58 8.18
C SER A 24 12.53 -7.00 7.85
N LYS A 25 11.29 -7.38 8.22
CA LYS A 25 10.72 -8.70 7.94
C LYS A 25 10.63 -8.95 6.43
N TYR A 26 10.04 -8.02 5.68
CA TYR A 26 9.86 -8.18 4.24
C TYR A 26 11.18 -8.06 3.46
N TYR A 27 12.18 -7.35 4.00
CA TYR A 27 13.55 -7.41 3.47
C TYR A 27 14.13 -8.83 3.58
N GLU A 28 14.02 -9.48 4.74
CA GLU A 28 14.54 -10.85 4.94
C GLU A 28 13.78 -11.89 4.11
N ILE A 29 12.46 -11.72 3.91
CA ILE A 29 11.67 -12.53 2.98
C ILE A 29 12.21 -12.36 1.56
N CYS A 30 12.47 -11.13 1.11
CA CYS A 30 13.06 -10.85 -0.20
C CYS A 30 14.45 -11.48 -0.38
N VAL A 31 15.29 -11.43 0.66
CA VAL A 31 16.61 -12.09 0.68
C VAL A 31 16.46 -13.60 0.48
N THR A 32 15.50 -14.20 1.16
CA THR A 32 15.26 -15.65 1.15
C THR A 32 14.68 -16.14 -0.18
N LEU A 33 13.70 -15.43 -0.73
CA LEU A 33 12.98 -15.84 -1.94
C LEU A 33 13.64 -15.39 -3.25
N SER A 34 14.40 -14.30 -3.20
CA SER A 34 15.11 -13.74 -4.35
C SER A 34 16.62 -13.77 -4.13
N SER A 35 17.18 -12.69 -3.59
CA SER A 35 18.60 -12.60 -3.25
C SER A 35 18.89 -11.37 -2.40
N THR A 36 20.00 -11.39 -1.66
CA THR A 36 20.49 -10.19 -0.96
C THR A 36 20.73 -9.00 -1.88
N ASN A 37 21.19 -9.25 -3.12
CA ASN A 37 21.43 -8.17 -4.08
C ASN A 37 20.13 -7.52 -4.53
N ASP A 38 19.10 -8.31 -4.79
CA ASP A 38 17.79 -7.80 -5.16
C ASP A 38 17.15 -7.01 -4.00
N ALA A 39 17.18 -7.55 -2.79
CA ALA A 39 16.66 -6.89 -1.59
C ALA A 39 17.38 -5.55 -1.32
N LYS A 40 18.72 -5.52 -1.38
CA LYS A 40 19.50 -4.27 -1.23
C LYS A 40 19.20 -3.25 -2.32
N ARG A 41 19.02 -3.70 -3.57
CA ARG A 41 18.66 -2.82 -4.68
C ARG A 41 17.33 -2.14 -4.41
N ILE A 42 16.30 -2.92 -4.02
CA ILE A 42 14.99 -2.37 -3.66
C ILE A 42 15.13 -1.42 -2.46
N GLN A 43 15.83 -1.82 -1.40
CA GLN A 43 16.01 -1.00 -0.19
C GLN A 43 16.70 0.34 -0.47
N SER A 44 17.65 0.38 -1.41
CA SER A 44 18.45 1.57 -1.73
C SER A 44 17.65 2.69 -2.40
N VAL A 45 16.46 2.40 -2.93
CA VAL A 45 15.57 3.38 -3.56
C VAL A 45 15.01 4.33 -2.48
N SER A 46 15.20 5.63 -2.66
CA SER A 46 14.65 6.64 -1.76
C SER A 46 13.16 6.85 -2.02
N LEU A 47 12.37 6.81 -0.95
CA LEU A 47 10.93 7.08 -1.00
C LEU A 47 10.58 8.53 -0.61
N ASP A 48 11.55 9.42 -0.42
CA ASP A 48 11.29 10.74 0.15
C ASP A 48 10.38 11.62 -0.72
N VAL A 49 10.58 11.59 -2.03
CA VAL A 49 9.73 12.35 -2.99
C VAL A 49 8.33 11.75 -3.01
N TYR A 50 8.24 10.43 -3.12
CA TYR A 50 6.98 9.69 -3.12
C TYR A 50 6.17 9.95 -1.84
N LYS A 51 6.83 9.85 -0.68
CA LYS A 51 6.26 10.14 0.65
C LYS A 51 5.71 11.56 0.78
N ARG A 52 6.43 12.56 0.24
CA ARG A 52 5.94 13.95 0.26
C ARG A 52 4.68 14.12 -0.57
N LYS A 53 4.61 13.50 -1.75
CA LYS A 53 3.44 13.54 -2.62
C LYS A 53 2.26 12.77 -2.02
N LEU A 54 2.48 11.57 -1.46
CA LEU A 54 1.47 10.84 -0.68
C LEU A 54 0.91 11.71 0.44
N SER A 55 1.78 12.40 1.17
CA SER A 55 1.37 13.28 2.28
C SER A 55 0.56 14.49 1.83
N PHE A 56 0.70 14.92 0.57
CA PHE A 56 -0.10 15.98 -0.03
C PHE A 56 -1.46 15.44 -0.49
N GLY A 57 -1.49 14.35 -1.27
CA GLY A 57 -2.72 13.73 -1.73
C GLY A 57 -3.63 13.29 -0.57
N LEU A 58 -3.07 12.64 0.46
CA LEU A 58 -3.85 12.27 1.64
C LEU A 58 -4.44 13.48 2.37
N TYR A 59 -3.74 14.61 2.36
CA TYR A 59 -4.25 15.83 3.01
C TYR A 59 -5.45 16.39 2.26
N GLU A 60 -5.39 16.44 0.94
CA GLU A 60 -6.51 16.88 0.11
C GLU A 60 -7.70 15.92 0.23
N ALA A 61 -7.46 14.61 0.15
CA ALA A 61 -8.51 13.60 0.33
C ALA A 61 -9.21 13.71 1.71
N LEU A 62 -8.44 13.97 2.78
CA LEU A 62 -9.01 14.19 4.12
C LEU A 62 -9.86 15.47 4.23
N ILE A 63 -9.53 16.52 3.47
CA ILE A 63 -10.37 17.73 3.42
C ILE A 63 -11.69 17.40 2.75
N ILE A 64 -11.64 16.77 1.58
CA ILE A 64 -12.81 16.41 0.77
C ILE A 64 -13.72 15.47 1.56
N ALA A 65 -13.18 14.36 2.08
CA ALA A 65 -13.96 13.39 2.84
C ALA A 65 -14.66 14.03 4.05
N LYS A 66 -14.02 15.00 4.70
CA LYS A 66 -14.66 15.75 5.80
C LYS A 66 -15.77 16.70 5.33
N GLU A 67 -15.60 17.34 4.18
CA GLU A 67 -16.61 18.24 3.60
C GLU A 67 -17.83 17.46 3.10
N GLU A 68 -17.61 16.27 2.54
CA GLU A 68 -18.64 15.38 2.00
C GLU A 68 -19.25 14.47 3.08
N SER A 69 -18.66 14.40 4.28
CA SER A 69 -19.04 13.48 5.36
C SER A 69 -18.94 12.01 4.95
N SER A 70 -17.91 11.68 4.18
CA SER A 70 -17.62 10.33 3.67
C SER A 70 -17.05 9.42 4.75
N GLU A 71 -17.24 8.11 4.57
CA GLU A 71 -16.94 7.08 5.57
C GLU A 71 -15.51 6.54 5.46
N ALA A 72 -14.86 6.60 4.29
CA ALA A 72 -13.48 6.11 4.15
C ALA A 72 -12.67 6.84 3.07
N ILE A 73 -11.35 6.65 3.13
CA ILE A 73 -10.41 6.98 2.06
C ILE A 73 -9.66 5.72 1.66
N TYR A 74 -9.71 5.36 0.38
CA TYR A 74 -8.97 4.24 -0.19
C TYR A 74 -7.85 4.76 -1.10
N TYR A 75 -6.60 4.45 -0.77
CA TYR A 75 -5.47 4.69 -1.67
C TYR A 75 -5.20 3.46 -2.53
N GLU A 76 -5.62 3.49 -3.79
CA GLU A 76 -5.26 2.48 -4.78
C GLU A 76 -3.97 2.88 -5.50
N TYR A 77 -3.09 1.91 -5.78
CA TYR A 77 -1.95 2.12 -6.68
C TYR A 77 -1.77 0.96 -7.66
N ASP A 78 -1.22 1.23 -8.83
CA ASP A 78 -1.11 0.21 -9.88
C ASP A 78 0.35 -0.23 -10.07
N LEU A 79 0.64 -1.50 -9.76
CA LEU A 79 1.98 -2.08 -9.82
C LEU A 79 2.62 -1.96 -11.22
N ASP A 80 1.80 -2.06 -12.28
CA ASP A 80 2.28 -2.14 -13.66
C ASP A 80 2.03 -0.87 -14.48
N ASN A 81 1.14 0.00 -14.01
CA ASN A 81 0.95 1.35 -14.54
C ASN A 81 1.70 2.40 -13.70
N HIS A 82 3.03 2.42 -13.85
CA HIS A 82 3.92 3.44 -13.28
C HIS A 82 3.90 3.55 -11.74
N TRP A 83 3.37 2.54 -11.03
CA TRP A 83 3.13 2.66 -9.58
C TRP A 83 2.24 3.86 -9.24
N GLY A 84 1.39 4.25 -10.20
CA GLY A 84 0.51 5.40 -10.09
C GLY A 84 -0.64 5.09 -9.17
N GLY A 85 -0.96 6.01 -8.27
CA GLY A 85 -2.09 5.81 -7.36
C GLY A 85 -3.05 6.98 -7.32
N HIS A 86 -4.22 6.72 -6.75
CA HIS A 86 -5.30 7.66 -6.54
C HIS A 86 -5.83 7.46 -5.12
N PHE A 87 -6.29 8.54 -4.51
CA PHE A 87 -7.08 8.49 -3.29
C PHE A 87 -8.54 8.60 -3.67
N PHE A 88 -9.31 7.56 -3.41
CA PHE A 88 -10.75 7.54 -3.56
C PHE A 88 -11.41 7.91 -2.23
N VAL A 89 -12.41 8.78 -2.29
CA VAL A 89 -13.24 9.18 -1.16
C VAL A 89 -14.54 8.38 -1.24
N CYS A 90 -14.79 7.53 -0.26
CA CYS A 90 -15.84 6.52 -0.29
C CYS A 90 -16.95 6.84 0.73
N ASP A 91 -18.19 6.80 0.29
CA ASP A 91 -19.37 7.07 1.14
C ASP A 91 -19.79 5.87 2.00
N ASP A 92 -19.24 4.69 1.72
CA ASP A 92 -19.43 3.48 2.51
C ASP A 92 -18.08 2.95 2.99
N TYR A 93 -18.12 2.19 4.08
CA TYR A 93 -16.97 1.48 4.63
C TYR A 93 -17.42 0.22 5.34
N LEU A 94 -16.76 -0.90 5.02
CA LEU A 94 -16.90 -2.14 5.75
C LEU A 94 -15.57 -2.51 6.45
N PRO A 95 -15.61 -2.88 7.75
CA PRO A 95 -14.46 -3.42 8.46
C PRO A 95 -13.89 -4.66 7.76
N LEU A 96 -12.61 -4.95 8.00
CA LEU A 96 -11.90 -6.07 7.40
C LEU A 96 -12.60 -7.42 7.64
N GLU A 97 -13.26 -7.57 8.80
CA GLU A 97 -13.94 -8.80 9.23
C GLU A 97 -15.12 -9.17 8.33
N GLU A 98 -15.75 -8.19 7.68
CA GLU A 98 -16.88 -8.42 6.76
C GLU A 98 -16.43 -9.08 5.45
N GLN A 99 -15.13 -9.04 5.13
CA GLN A 99 -14.55 -9.64 3.90
C GLN A 99 -15.28 -9.18 2.62
N ASP A 100 -15.68 -7.92 2.61
CA ASP A 100 -16.36 -7.27 1.50
C ASP A 100 -15.72 -5.90 1.27
N ASP A 101 -15.09 -5.77 0.12
CA ASP A 101 -14.40 -4.56 -0.34
C ASP A 101 -15.12 -3.84 -1.47
N ASP A 102 -16.37 -4.23 -1.78
CA ASP A 102 -17.18 -3.59 -2.83
C ASP A 102 -17.43 -2.11 -2.52
N TRP A 103 -17.40 -1.72 -1.23
CA TRP A 103 -17.47 -0.31 -0.79
C TRP A 103 -16.40 0.58 -1.43
N ALA A 104 -15.25 0.01 -1.81
CA ALA A 104 -14.16 0.76 -2.43
C ALA A 104 -14.37 1.01 -3.94
N CYS A 105 -15.36 0.37 -4.56
CA CYS A 105 -15.68 0.51 -5.99
C CYS A 105 -16.61 1.70 -6.29
N ASP A 106 -17.32 2.22 -5.29
CA ASP A 106 -18.24 3.34 -5.42
C ASP A 106 -17.70 4.54 -4.60
N TRP A 107 -17.00 5.45 -5.29
CA TRP A 107 -16.44 6.68 -4.70
C TRP A 107 -17.18 7.94 -5.17
N THR A 108 -17.20 8.96 -4.31
CA THR A 108 -17.78 10.28 -4.63
C THR A 108 -16.77 11.21 -5.28
N ASN A 109 -15.50 11.05 -4.90
CA ASN A 109 -14.43 11.94 -5.31
C ASN A 109 -13.10 11.20 -5.41
N GLU A 110 -12.16 11.79 -6.15
CA GLU A 110 -10.83 11.24 -6.33
C GLU A 110 -9.77 12.34 -6.28
N VAL A 111 -8.62 12.02 -5.69
CA VAL A 111 -7.43 12.87 -5.68
C VAL A 111 -6.27 12.10 -6.30
N GLU A 112 -5.64 12.68 -7.31
CA GLU A 112 -4.47 12.09 -7.95
C GLU A 112 -3.33 11.92 -6.92
N GLY A 113 -2.86 10.69 -6.80
CA GLY A 113 -1.72 10.33 -5.97
C GLY A 113 -0.40 10.36 -6.75
N PRO A 114 0.72 10.02 -6.09
CA PRO A 114 2.00 9.93 -6.77
C PRO A 114 2.09 8.71 -7.69
N GLN A 115 2.98 8.85 -8.67
CA GLN A 115 3.59 7.74 -9.41
C GLN A 115 4.99 7.45 -8.87
N PHE A 116 5.46 6.23 -9.11
CA PHE A 116 6.81 5.82 -8.74
C PHE A 116 7.47 4.87 -9.76
N LEU A 117 7.97 5.48 -10.84
CA LEU A 117 8.57 4.79 -11.98
C LEU A 117 9.67 3.80 -11.60
N GLU A 118 10.51 4.11 -10.60
CA GLU A 118 11.59 3.23 -10.17
C GLU A 118 11.07 1.88 -9.65
N PHE A 119 9.93 1.86 -8.93
CA PHE A 119 9.31 0.60 -8.49
C PHE A 119 8.65 -0.14 -9.65
N ALA A 120 7.93 0.56 -10.54
CA ALA A 120 7.33 -0.05 -11.73
C ALA A 120 8.39 -0.70 -12.66
N GLU A 121 9.54 -0.06 -12.83
CA GLU A 121 10.68 -0.60 -13.59
C GLU A 121 11.35 -1.81 -12.92
N MET A 122 11.27 -1.93 -11.58
CA MET A 122 11.77 -3.10 -10.87
C MET A 122 10.77 -4.26 -10.94
N TYR A 123 9.48 -3.96 -10.82
CA TYR A 123 8.38 -4.92 -10.92
C TYR A 123 8.30 -5.55 -12.31
N SER A 124 8.30 -4.74 -13.37
CA SER A 124 8.21 -5.20 -14.78
C SER A 124 9.30 -6.21 -15.18
N LYS A 125 10.42 -6.27 -14.46
CA LYS A 125 11.50 -7.24 -14.71
C LYS A 125 11.20 -8.65 -14.21
N ASN A 126 10.30 -8.81 -13.23
CA ASN A 126 10.00 -10.10 -12.61
C ASN A 126 8.52 -10.49 -12.74
N GLY A 127 7.63 -9.51 -12.88
CA GLY A 127 6.18 -9.70 -12.78
C GLY A 127 5.72 -9.93 -11.34
N PHE A 128 4.45 -10.30 -11.17
CA PHE A 128 3.81 -10.45 -9.87
C PHE A 128 4.37 -11.64 -9.07
N ASP A 129 4.07 -12.88 -9.47
CA ASP A 129 4.33 -14.09 -8.68
C ASP A 129 4.80 -15.30 -9.52
N THR A 130 5.32 -15.06 -10.73
CA THR A 130 5.69 -16.11 -11.70
C THR A 130 6.73 -17.13 -11.20
N ASN A 131 7.50 -16.79 -10.15
CA ASN A 131 8.46 -17.63 -9.46
C ASN A 131 8.82 -17.03 -8.09
N GLN A 132 9.59 -17.75 -7.27
CA GLN A 132 10.00 -17.26 -5.94
C GLN A 132 10.70 -15.90 -5.97
N LYS A 133 11.54 -15.65 -6.98
CA LYS A 133 12.20 -14.35 -7.14
C LYS A 133 11.19 -13.25 -7.44
N ALA A 134 10.17 -13.49 -8.27
CA ALA A 134 9.08 -12.54 -8.51
C ALA A 134 8.34 -12.24 -7.20
N ILE A 135 7.91 -13.29 -6.48
CA ILE A 135 7.22 -13.15 -5.18
C ILE A 135 8.04 -12.30 -4.20
N GLY A 136 9.31 -12.65 -3.98
CA GLY A 136 10.18 -11.93 -3.04
C GLY A 136 10.40 -10.47 -3.41
N ASN A 137 10.55 -10.15 -4.70
CA ASN A 137 10.72 -8.77 -5.15
C ASN A 137 9.41 -7.97 -5.04
N THR A 138 8.32 -8.51 -5.57
CA THR A 138 7.00 -7.86 -5.58
C THR A 138 6.53 -7.57 -4.15
N LEU A 139 6.62 -8.56 -3.26
CA LEU A 139 6.26 -8.37 -1.85
C LEU A 139 7.07 -7.27 -1.18
N TYR A 140 8.37 -7.18 -1.45
CA TYR A 140 9.18 -6.15 -0.80
C TYR A 140 8.89 -4.75 -1.36
N LEU A 141 8.58 -4.63 -2.66
CA LEU A 141 8.11 -3.38 -3.25
C LEU A 141 6.77 -2.93 -2.64
N ILE A 142 5.82 -3.86 -2.48
CA ILE A 142 4.52 -3.63 -1.82
C ILE A 142 4.74 -3.22 -0.36
N ALA A 143 5.49 -4.00 0.42
CA ALA A 143 5.75 -3.72 1.83
C ALA A 143 6.41 -2.34 2.03
N ARG A 144 7.37 -1.96 1.17
CA ARG A 144 7.97 -0.61 1.23
C ARG A 144 6.97 0.50 0.88
N THR A 145 6.05 0.26 -0.06
CA THR A 145 4.95 1.18 -0.37
C THR A 145 4.03 1.37 0.83
N VAL A 146 3.60 0.26 1.44
CA VAL A 146 2.73 0.24 2.63
C VAL A 146 3.43 0.92 3.81
N CYS A 147 4.68 0.59 4.12
CA CYS A 147 5.45 1.23 5.21
C CYS A 147 5.62 2.74 5.02
N CYS A 148 5.83 3.18 3.78
CA CYS A 148 5.85 4.60 3.44
C CYS A 148 4.50 5.26 3.72
N PHE A 149 3.41 4.60 3.33
CA PHE A 149 2.04 5.08 3.52
C PHE A 149 1.63 5.13 5.00
N ILE A 150 1.91 4.08 5.80
CA ILE A 150 1.71 4.08 7.25
C ILE A 150 2.44 5.27 7.88
N SER A 151 3.67 5.54 7.46
CA SER A 151 4.45 6.68 7.96
C SER A 151 3.83 8.05 7.63
N VAL A 152 3.03 8.14 6.56
CA VAL A 152 2.27 9.34 6.19
C VAL A 152 1.01 9.42 7.05
N CYS A 153 0.27 8.32 7.18
CA CYS A 153 -0.94 8.23 8.02
C CYS A 153 -0.63 8.57 9.48
N ASN A 154 0.43 8.02 10.07
CA ASN A 154 0.82 8.28 11.46
C ASN A 154 1.13 9.75 11.78
N LYS A 155 1.41 10.58 10.77
CA LYS A 155 1.63 12.03 10.95
C LYS A 155 0.34 12.83 10.98
N ARG A 156 -0.79 12.23 10.62
CA ARG A 156 -2.10 12.88 10.51
C ARG A 156 -3.10 12.09 11.33
N LYS A 157 -3.62 12.70 12.40
CA LYS A 157 -4.76 12.13 13.10
C LYS A 157 -5.99 12.29 12.22
N SER A 158 -6.63 11.19 11.87
CA SER A 158 -7.91 11.11 11.17
C SER A 158 -8.85 10.23 11.98
N ASN A 159 -10.14 10.57 11.97
CA ASN A 159 -11.20 9.68 12.45
C ASN A 159 -11.89 8.95 11.28
N ILE A 160 -11.50 9.27 10.04
CA ILE A 160 -11.96 8.62 8.82
C ILE A 160 -11.02 7.43 8.58
N PRO A 161 -11.54 6.19 8.47
CA PRO A 161 -10.81 5.02 8.01
C PRO A 161 -9.95 5.31 6.77
N ILE A 162 -8.70 4.86 6.80
CA ILE A 162 -7.76 4.99 5.68
C ILE A 162 -7.27 3.60 5.31
N CYS A 163 -7.36 3.30 4.02
CA CYS A 163 -7.06 2.00 3.45
C CYS A 163 -6.05 2.13 2.29
N ILE A 164 -5.37 1.03 1.95
CA ILE A 164 -4.42 0.96 0.83
C ILE A 164 -4.49 -0.40 0.15
N GLY A 165 -4.35 -0.42 -1.17
CA GLY A 165 -4.25 -1.67 -1.93
C GLY A 165 -3.67 -1.38 -3.30
N PHE A 166 -3.05 -2.39 -3.92
CA PHE A 166 -2.78 -2.27 -5.35
C PHE A 166 -4.02 -2.62 -6.18
N HIS A 167 -4.06 -2.21 -7.45
CA HIS A 167 -5.17 -2.53 -8.36
C HIS A 167 -5.43 -4.05 -8.43
N GLY A 168 -6.64 -4.46 -8.05
CA GLY A 168 -7.02 -5.88 -7.96
C GLY A 168 -6.54 -6.61 -6.70
N GLN A 169 -6.04 -5.91 -5.70
CA GLN A 169 -5.75 -6.48 -4.38
C GLN A 169 -7.07 -6.73 -3.62
N ASP A 170 -7.23 -7.96 -3.15
CA ASP A 170 -8.35 -8.39 -2.30
C ASP A 170 -7.79 -9.33 -1.20
N PRO A 171 -7.94 -9.02 0.10
CA PRO A 171 -8.56 -7.81 0.64
C PRO A 171 -7.65 -6.55 0.54
N ILE A 172 -8.28 -5.40 0.46
CA ILE A 172 -7.68 -4.07 0.66
C ILE A 172 -7.11 -4.00 2.09
N MET A 173 -5.95 -3.37 2.26
CA MET A 173 -5.32 -3.27 3.58
C MET A 173 -5.85 -2.09 4.39
N ARG A 174 -6.15 -2.34 5.67
CA ARG A 174 -6.59 -1.32 6.63
C ARG A 174 -5.41 -0.81 7.46
N MET A 175 -5.32 0.51 7.64
CA MET A 175 -4.24 1.12 8.44
C MET A 175 -4.48 1.05 9.95
N CYS A 176 -5.72 0.78 10.38
CA CYS A 176 -6.09 0.53 11.76
C CYS A 176 -7.21 -0.52 11.82
N ARG A 177 -7.39 -1.15 12.99
CA ARG A 177 -8.48 -2.13 13.22
C ARG A 177 -9.83 -1.47 13.51
N GLU A 178 -9.82 -0.25 14.06
CA GLU A 178 -10.98 0.54 14.48
C GLU A 178 -10.70 2.04 14.29
#